data_AF-A0A2N9FW95-F1
#
_entry.id   AF-A0A2N9FW95-F1
#
_cell.length_a   1.000
_cell.length_b   1.000
_cell.length_c   1.000
_cell.angle_alpha   90.00
_cell.angle_beta   90.00
_cell.angle_gamma   90.00
#
_symmetry.space_group_name_H-M   'P 1'
#
loop_
_entity.id
_entity.type
_entity.pdbx_description
1 polymer ?
#
loop_
_entity_poly.entity_id
_entity_poly.type
_entity_poly.pdbx_seq_one_letter_code
_entity_poly.pdbx_strand_id
1 'polypeptide(L)'
;MMLNDRIQNVNALQYVLRKAEEYLTTLAPETPYSKFEHRFQEIGLERGWGDNAERVLGMIQLLLDLLEAPDPCTLETFLGKIPMVFNVVIMSPHGYFAQDNVLGYSDTGGQVVYMLDQVRALESEMLNRIKHQGLDITPRILIGIVRKWISRFEVWPYLETYTEDVAHELSKELQGKPDLIIGNYSDGDIVASLFEN
;
A
#
# COMPACT_ATOMS: atom_id res chain seq x y z
N MET A 1 -3.87 0.40 13.28
CA MET A 1 -4.97 -0.05 12.40
C MET A 1 -5.26 -1.50 12.72
N MET A 2 -6.44 -2.00 12.32
CA MET A 2 -6.90 -3.39 12.50
C MET A 2 -7.13 -3.80 13.97
N LEU A 3 -6.05 -3.99 14.74
CA LEU A 3 -6.08 -4.44 16.13
C LEU A 3 -5.38 -3.40 17.01
N ASN A 4 -5.82 -3.26 18.26
CA ASN A 4 -5.09 -2.50 19.28
C ASN A 4 -4.52 -3.41 20.37
N ASP A 5 -3.81 -2.79 21.32
CA ASP A 5 -3.07 -3.47 22.38
C ASP A 5 -3.95 -4.21 23.40
N ARG A 6 -5.29 -4.22 23.26
CA ARG A 6 -6.16 -5.06 24.11
C ARG A 6 -6.08 -6.54 23.74
N ILE A 7 -5.69 -6.86 22.50
CA ILE A 7 -5.64 -8.23 21.99
C ILE A 7 -4.18 -8.70 22.01
N GLN A 8 -3.87 -9.58 22.97
CA GLN A 8 -2.48 -10.00 23.26
C GLN A 8 -2.14 -11.41 22.77
N ASN A 9 -3.14 -12.18 22.32
CA ASN A 9 -2.93 -13.55 21.85
C ASN A 9 -4.07 -14.00 20.91
N VAL A 10 -3.84 -15.10 20.21
CA VAL A 10 -4.77 -15.65 19.22
C VAL A 10 -6.12 -16.06 19.84
N ASN A 11 -6.14 -16.56 21.07
CA ASN A 11 -7.39 -16.94 21.75
C ASN A 11 -8.26 -15.70 22.02
N ALA A 12 -7.65 -14.61 22.50
CA ALA A 12 -8.33 -13.33 22.69
C ALA A 12 -8.82 -12.77 21.35
N LEU A 13 -8.02 -12.88 20.29
CA LEU A 13 -8.41 -12.46 18.94
C LEU A 13 -9.64 -13.23 18.44
N GLN A 14 -9.62 -14.56 18.48
CA GLN A 14 -10.76 -15.40 18.07
C GLN A 14 -12.03 -15.04 18.84
N TYR A 15 -11.91 -14.84 20.17
CA TYR A 15 -13.04 -14.43 21.00
C TYR A 15 -13.62 -13.06 20.58
N VAL A 16 -12.77 -12.07 20.35
CA VAL A 16 -13.19 -10.73 19.92
C VAL A 16 -13.84 -10.78 18.53
N LEU A 17 -13.26 -11.53 17.59
CA LEU A 17 -13.80 -11.66 16.23
C LEU A 17 -15.19 -12.31 16.22
N ARG A 18 -15.42 -13.39 16.97
CA ARG A 18 -16.76 -14.00 17.09
C ARG A 18 -17.78 -13.05 17.70
N LYS A 19 -17.39 -12.33 18.76
CA LYS A 19 -18.26 -11.31 19.39
C LYS A 19 -18.60 -10.17 18.43
N ALA A 20 -17.65 -9.77 17.59
CA ALA A 20 -17.87 -8.75 16.57
C ALA A 20 -18.79 -9.26 15.46
N GLU A 21 -18.61 -10.49 14.98
CA GLU A 21 -19.48 -11.15 13.99
C GLU A 21 -20.94 -11.23 14.47
N GLU A 22 -21.16 -11.72 15.70
CA GLU A 22 -22.50 -11.80 16.31
C GLU A 22 -23.18 -10.42 16.35
N TYR A 23 -22.43 -9.38 16.72
CA TYR A 23 -22.95 -8.02 16.78
C TYR A 23 -23.25 -7.43 15.39
N LEU A 24 -22.33 -7.57 14.43
CA LEU A 24 -22.51 -7.04 13.07
C LEU A 24 -23.72 -7.65 12.36
N THR A 25 -24.01 -8.93 12.62
CA THR A 25 -25.19 -9.63 12.07
C THR A 25 -26.51 -8.99 12.54
N THR A 26 -26.51 -8.21 13.62
CA THR A 26 -27.70 -7.47 14.10
C THR A 26 -27.91 -6.11 13.41
N LEU A 27 -26.93 -5.63 12.63
CA LEU A 27 -26.96 -4.32 11.98
C LEU A 27 -27.44 -4.44 10.53
N ALA A 28 -27.90 -3.33 9.96
CA ALA A 28 -28.14 -3.25 8.52
C ALA A 28 -26.78 -3.29 7.77
N PRO A 29 -26.65 -3.99 6.63
CA PRO A 29 -25.39 -4.12 5.88
C PRO A 29 -24.71 -2.77 5.57
N GLU A 30 -25.50 -1.76 5.24
CA GLU A 30 -25.03 -0.40 4.87
C GLU A 30 -24.69 0.49 6.07
N THR A 31 -24.75 -0.03 7.30
CA THR A 31 -24.43 0.75 8.51
C THR A 31 -22.97 1.22 8.43
N PRO A 32 -22.69 2.54 8.46
CA PRO A 32 -21.32 3.04 8.36
C PRO A 32 -20.48 2.67 9.60
N TYR A 33 -19.17 2.44 9.41
CA TYR A 33 -18.23 2.09 10.50
C TYR A 33 -18.31 3.05 11.69
N SER A 34 -18.45 4.35 11.42
CA SER A 34 -18.56 5.40 12.45
C SER A 34 -19.70 5.20 13.45
N LYS A 35 -20.74 4.42 13.11
CA LYS A 35 -21.87 4.13 14.01
C LYS A 35 -21.53 3.09 15.09
N PHE A 36 -20.54 2.25 14.85
CA PHE A 36 -20.15 1.17 15.77
C PHE A 36 -18.66 1.21 16.16
N GLU A 37 -17.90 2.18 15.65
CA GLU A 37 -16.48 2.40 15.93
C GLU A 37 -16.12 2.34 17.42
N HIS A 38 -16.82 3.10 18.27
CA HIS A 38 -16.53 3.14 19.70
C HIS A 38 -16.61 1.75 20.35
N ARG A 39 -17.65 0.99 19.99
CA ARG A 39 -17.85 -0.38 20.50
C ARG A 39 -16.77 -1.33 20.00
N PHE A 40 -16.27 -1.14 18.77
CA PHE A 40 -15.18 -1.92 18.20
C PHE A 40 -13.85 -1.63 18.92
N GLN A 41 -13.55 -0.35 19.19
CA GLN A 41 -12.34 0.05 19.91
C GLN A 41 -12.29 -0.52 21.33
N GLU A 42 -13.43 -0.57 22.03
CA GLU A 42 -13.55 -1.17 23.36
C GLU A 42 -13.17 -2.65 23.40
N ILE A 43 -13.51 -3.40 22.34
CA ILE A 43 -13.20 -4.84 22.22
C ILE A 43 -11.86 -5.11 21.54
N GLY A 44 -11.16 -4.07 21.07
CA GLY A 44 -9.80 -4.17 20.54
C GLY A 44 -9.67 -4.10 19.02
N LEU A 45 -10.73 -3.75 18.31
CA LEU A 45 -10.74 -3.60 16.86
C LEU A 45 -10.69 -2.11 16.48
N GLU A 46 -9.70 -1.75 15.66
CA GLU A 46 -9.51 -0.39 15.12
C GLU A 46 -10.03 -0.29 13.68
N ARG A 47 -9.96 0.89 13.05
CA ARG A 47 -10.30 1.08 11.63
C ARG A 47 -9.44 0.22 10.70
N GLY A 48 -9.96 -0.03 9.49
CA GLY A 48 -9.27 -0.76 8.42
C GLY A 48 -9.94 -2.07 7.98
N TRP A 49 -11.07 -2.45 8.62
CA TRP A 49 -11.83 -3.66 8.28
C TRP A 49 -12.90 -3.46 7.20
N GLY A 50 -13.32 -2.21 6.96
CA GLY A 50 -14.41 -1.90 6.06
C GLY A 50 -15.02 -0.52 6.33
N ASP A 51 -15.66 0.07 5.33
CA ASP A 51 -16.41 1.33 5.45
C ASP A 51 -17.84 1.15 6.00
N ASN A 52 -18.44 -0.02 5.78
CA ASN A 52 -19.77 -0.40 6.27
C ASN A 52 -19.77 -1.76 7.00
N ALA A 53 -20.88 -2.09 7.66
CA ALA A 53 -21.02 -3.32 8.45
C ALA A 53 -20.83 -4.59 7.60
N GLU A 54 -21.31 -4.61 6.36
CA GLU A 54 -21.15 -5.75 5.43
C GLU A 54 -19.68 -6.07 5.17
N ARG A 55 -18.87 -5.06 4.82
CA ARG A 55 -17.45 -5.27 4.51
C ARG A 55 -16.65 -5.68 5.73
N VAL A 56 -16.93 -5.04 6.88
CA VAL A 56 -16.30 -5.40 8.15
C VAL A 56 -16.62 -6.85 8.49
N LEU A 57 -17.88 -7.27 8.36
CA LEU A 57 -18.30 -8.64 8.61
C LEU A 57 -17.56 -9.62 7.69
N GLY A 58 -17.51 -9.33 6.38
CA GLY A 58 -16.78 -10.16 5.42
C GLY A 58 -15.29 -10.29 5.74
N MET A 59 -14.63 -9.22 6.19
CA MET A 59 -13.22 -9.27 6.60
C MET A 59 -13.01 -10.07 7.89
N ILE A 60 -13.92 -9.96 8.85
CA ILE A 60 -13.87 -10.73 10.11
C ILE A 60 -14.06 -12.22 9.83
N GLN A 61 -15.00 -12.57 8.97
CA GLN A 61 -15.26 -13.97 8.58
C GLN A 61 -14.06 -14.59 7.88
N LEU A 62 -13.43 -13.88 6.93
CA LEU A 62 -12.19 -14.34 6.30
C LEU A 62 -11.08 -14.63 7.33
N LEU A 63 -10.92 -13.77 8.34
CA LEU A 63 -9.91 -14.00 9.37
C LEU A 63 -10.28 -15.15 10.31
N LEU A 64 -11.55 -15.31 10.67
CA LEU A 64 -12.02 -16.45 11.45
C LEU A 64 -11.77 -17.77 10.70
N ASP A 65 -12.11 -17.82 9.41
CA ASP A 65 -11.87 -18.97 8.54
C ASP A 65 -10.37 -19.33 8.51
N LEU A 66 -9.48 -18.34 8.37
CA LEU A 66 -8.03 -18.56 8.40
C LEU A 66 -7.51 -19.08 9.74
N LEU A 67 -8.12 -18.66 10.84
CA LEU A 67 -7.75 -19.11 12.19
C LEU A 67 -8.28 -20.52 12.51
N GLU A 68 -9.36 -20.95 11.85
CA GLU A 68 -9.94 -22.29 12.00
C GLU A 68 -9.33 -23.31 11.04
N ALA A 69 -9.29 -22.98 9.74
CA ALA A 69 -8.85 -23.84 8.65
C ALA A 69 -8.24 -23.00 7.50
N PRO A 70 -6.92 -22.70 7.56
CA PRO A 70 -6.29 -21.84 6.56
C PRO A 70 -6.20 -22.52 5.19
N ASP A 71 -6.58 -21.79 4.14
CA ASP A 71 -6.39 -22.18 2.74
C ASP A 71 -5.81 -21.03 1.90
N PRO A 72 -5.14 -21.34 0.76
CA PRO A 72 -4.47 -20.33 -0.05
C PRO A 72 -5.40 -19.23 -0.60
N CYS A 73 -6.63 -19.58 -1.00
CA CYS A 73 -7.55 -18.65 -1.63
C CYS A 73 -8.08 -17.63 -0.62
N THR A 74 -8.44 -18.09 0.58
CA THR A 74 -8.86 -17.21 1.68
C THR A 74 -7.70 -16.33 2.15
N LEU A 75 -6.48 -16.88 2.21
CA LEU A 75 -5.30 -16.11 2.62
C LEU A 75 -4.99 -15.00 1.62
N GLU A 76 -4.99 -15.31 0.32
CA GLU A 76 -4.80 -14.32 -0.74
C GLU A 76 -5.87 -13.23 -0.68
N THR A 77 -7.14 -13.62 -0.52
CA THR A 77 -8.25 -12.67 -0.44
C THR A 77 -8.13 -11.76 0.78
N PHE A 78 -7.77 -12.30 1.95
CA PHE A 78 -7.62 -11.53 3.17
C PHE A 78 -6.42 -10.58 3.09
N LEU A 79 -5.23 -11.09 2.76
CA LEU A 79 -4.02 -10.27 2.60
C LEU A 79 -4.20 -9.20 1.53
N GLY A 80 -4.86 -9.56 0.42
CA GLY A 80 -5.19 -8.64 -0.66
C GLY A 80 -6.18 -7.56 -0.26
N LYS A 81 -6.92 -7.69 0.85
CA LYS A 81 -7.83 -6.65 1.35
C LYS A 81 -7.22 -5.80 2.46
N ILE A 82 -6.20 -6.27 3.18
CA ILE A 82 -5.59 -5.48 4.27
C ILE A 82 -5.05 -4.16 3.69
N PRO A 83 -5.36 -3.01 4.31
CA PRO A 83 -4.84 -1.72 3.86
C PRO A 83 -3.37 -1.58 4.28
N MET A 84 -2.45 -2.03 3.40
CA MET A 84 -1.01 -2.03 3.65
C MET A 84 -0.23 -0.95 2.89
N VAL A 85 -0.72 -0.52 1.72
CA VAL A 85 0.05 0.31 0.79
C VAL A 85 -0.56 1.71 0.68
N PHE A 86 0.13 2.72 1.19
CA PHE A 86 -0.26 4.14 1.15
C PHE A 86 0.82 5.04 0.56
N ASN A 87 2.09 4.74 0.82
CA ASN A 87 3.26 5.41 0.31
C ASN A 87 4.01 4.49 -0.67
N VAL A 88 4.03 4.84 -1.95
CA VAL A 88 4.74 4.07 -2.98
C VAL A 88 5.89 4.89 -3.53
N VAL A 89 7.05 4.25 -3.67
CA VAL A 89 8.22 4.81 -4.35
C VAL A 89 8.54 3.99 -5.58
N ILE A 90 8.70 4.66 -6.72
CA ILE A 90 9.05 4.04 -7.99
C ILE A 90 10.42 4.54 -8.42
N MET A 91 11.38 3.64 -8.60
CA MET A 91 12.75 3.97 -8.99
C MET A 91 12.92 3.82 -10.50
N SER A 92 13.27 4.92 -11.18
CA SER A 92 13.58 4.92 -12.62
C SER A 92 14.72 5.90 -12.93
N PRO A 93 15.98 5.54 -12.60
CA PRO A 93 17.10 6.49 -12.63
C PRO A 93 17.45 6.99 -14.03
N HIS A 94 17.62 6.09 -15.01
CA HIS A 94 18.03 6.46 -16.36
C HIS A 94 16.93 7.13 -17.20
N GLY A 95 17.35 7.75 -18.31
CA GLY A 95 16.45 8.36 -19.31
C GLY A 95 15.97 9.76 -18.93
N TYR A 96 15.14 10.35 -19.80
CA TYR A 96 14.42 11.58 -19.51
C TYR A 96 13.02 11.24 -19.03
N PHE A 97 12.69 11.57 -17.79
CA PHE A 97 11.35 11.38 -17.28
C PHE A 97 10.59 12.71 -17.23
N ALA A 98 9.60 12.89 -18.10
CA ALA A 98 8.68 14.03 -18.07
C ALA A 98 7.34 13.69 -18.72
N GLN A 99 6.32 14.50 -18.42
CA GLN A 99 4.97 14.33 -18.97
C GLN A 99 4.82 14.83 -20.41
N ASP A 100 5.66 15.77 -20.84
CA ASP A 100 5.65 16.36 -22.18
C ASP A 100 7.08 16.54 -22.71
N ASN A 101 7.22 16.63 -24.04
CA ASN A 101 8.46 16.98 -24.75
C ASN A 101 9.69 16.08 -24.53
N VAL A 102 9.50 14.82 -24.11
CA VAL A 102 10.60 13.85 -23.92
C VAL A 102 10.49 12.60 -24.78
N LEU A 103 9.33 12.37 -25.42
CA LEU A 103 9.12 11.21 -26.29
C LEU A 103 10.03 11.28 -27.53
N GLY A 104 10.86 10.26 -27.72
CA GLY A 104 11.80 10.15 -28.84
C GLY A 104 13.24 10.54 -28.50
N TYR A 105 13.54 10.95 -27.26
CA TYR A 105 14.91 11.12 -26.79
C TYR A 105 15.58 9.77 -26.49
N SER A 106 16.92 9.75 -26.51
CA SER A 106 17.68 8.53 -26.22
C SER A 106 17.30 7.98 -24.84
N ASP A 107 17.08 6.67 -24.76
CA ASP A 107 16.59 5.96 -23.57
C ASP A 107 15.23 6.48 -23.03
N THR A 108 14.45 7.18 -23.86
CA THR A 108 13.14 7.75 -23.48
C THR A 108 12.06 7.42 -24.50
N GLY A 109 11.13 6.55 -24.12
CA GLY A 109 10.10 6.05 -25.03
C GLY A 109 8.92 5.42 -24.28
N GLY A 110 8.53 4.21 -24.67
CA GLY A 110 7.37 3.52 -24.10
C GLY A 110 7.39 3.33 -22.59
N GLN A 111 8.59 3.29 -21.97
CA GLN A 111 8.74 3.13 -20.51
C GLN A 111 8.15 4.31 -19.72
N VAL A 112 8.35 5.56 -20.17
CA VAL A 112 7.80 6.74 -19.47
C VAL A 112 6.28 6.74 -19.58
N VAL A 113 5.75 6.43 -20.76
CA VAL A 113 4.29 6.32 -20.98
C VAL A 113 3.70 5.22 -20.10
N TYR A 114 4.33 4.04 -20.11
CA TYR A 114 3.92 2.90 -19.28
C TYR A 114 3.90 3.25 -17.80
N MET A 115 4.94 3.93 -17.30
CA MET A 115 5.02 4.32 -15.89
C MET A 115 3.95 5.35 -15.52
N LEU A 116 3.71 6.35 -16.37
CA LEU A 116 2.68 7.35 -16.11
C LEU A 116 1.27 6.72 -16.06
N ASP A 117 0.98 5.78 -16.96
CA ASP A 117 -0.29 5.05 -16.95
C ASP A 117 -0.40 4.11 -15.74
N GLN A 118 0.69 3.43 -15.39
CA GLN A 118 0.78 2.57 -14.20
C GLN A 118 0.51 3.37 -12.92
N VAL A 119 1.13 4.54 -12.76
CA VAL A 119 0.95 5.40 -11.58
C VAL A 119 -0.50 5.84 -11.44
N ARG A 120 -1.16 6.27 -12.53
CA ARG A 120 -2.58 6.66 -12.49
C ARG A 120 -3.50 5.50 -12.11
N ALA A 121 -3.25 4.32 -12.68
CA ALA A 121 -4.02 3.12 -12.36
C ALA A 121 -3.82 2.70 -10.90
N LEU A 122 -2.57 2.73 -10.42
CA LEU A 122 -2.21 2.41 -9.05
C LEU A 122 -2.83 3.39 -8.06
N GLU A 123 -2.74 4.69 -8.31
CA GLU A 123 -3.36 5.73 -7.48
C GLU A 123 -4.87 5.51 -7.36
N SER A 124 -5.55 5.24 -8.47
CA SER A 124 -6.99 4.98 -8.51
C SER A 124 -7.37 3.77 -7.65
N GLU A 125 -6.60 2.68 -7.75
CA GLU A 125 -6.82 1.47 -6.97
C GLU A 125 -6.51 1.66 -5.48
N MET A 126 -5.44 2.40 -5.15
CA MET A 126 -5.10 2.75 -3.76
C MET A 126 -6.22 3.57 -3.12
N LEU A 127 -6.69 4.63 -3.78
CA LEU A 127 -7.82 5.44 -3.30
C LEU A 127 -9.07 4.59 -3.08
N ASN A 128 -9.35 3.69 -4.01
CA ASN A 128 -10.50 2.78 -3.94
C ASN A 128 -10.40 1.85 -2.72
N ARG A 129 -9.23 1.25 -2.48
CA ARG A 129 -9.00 0.34 -1.34
C ARG A 129 -9.07 1.06 0.00
N ILE A 130 -8.42 2.22 0.12
CA ILE A 130 -8.42 3.04 1.32
C ILE A 130 -9.86 3.40 1.71
N LYS A 131 -10.66 3.87 0.73
CA LYS A 131 -12.06 4.19 0.93
C LYS A 131 -12.86 2.99 1.40
N HIS A 132 -12.75 1.85 0.71
CA HIS A 132 -13.48 0.63 1.06
C HIS A 132 -13.12 0.06 2.44
N GLN A 133 -11.94 0.39 2.97
CA GLN A 133 -11.53 0.01 4.32
C GLN A 133 -11.89 1.04 5.41
N GLY A 134 -12.65 2.09 5.04
CA GLY A 134 -13.12 3.11 5.98
C GLY A 134 -11.98 4.01 6.51
N LEU A 135 -10.92 4.16 5.72
CA LEU A 135 -9.77 4.99 6.06
C LEU A 135 -9.85 6.35 5.35
N ASP A 136 -9.36 7.38 6.02
CA ASP A 136 -9.24 8.74 5.48
C ASP A 136 -7.76 9.10 5.35
N ILE A 137 -7.10 8.41 4.42
CA ILE A 137 -5.66 8.56 4.13
C ILE A 137 -5.52 8.99 2.67
N THR A 138 -4.73 10.02 2.41
CA THR A 138 -4.36 10.39 1.04
C THR A 138 -3.10 9.60 0.63
N PRO A 139 -3.18 8.70 -0.37
CA PRO A 139 -2.00 7.97 -0.81
C PRO A 139 -1.00 8.90 -1.48
N ARG A 140 0.28 8.52 -1.47
CA ARG A 140 1.36 9.24 -2.16
C ARG A 140 2.16 8.26 -3.01
N ILE A 141 2.42 8.67 -4.25
CA ILE A 141 3.30 7.95 -5.18
C ILE A 141 4.40 8.91 -5.62
N LEU A 142 5.65 8.55 -5.37
CA LEU A 142 6.83 9.33 -5.74
C LEU A 142 7.67 8.56 -6.76
N ILE A 143 8.19 9.26 -7.76
CA ILE A 143 9.07 8.68 -8.78
C ILE A 143 10.48 9.26 -8.59
N GLY A 144 11.43 8.41 -8.22
CA GLY A 144 12.84 8.77 -8.13
C GLY A 144 13.47 8.86 -9.51
N ILE A 145 13.81 10.07 -9.94
CA ILE A 145 14.45 10.36 -11.24
C ILE A 145 15.79 11.09 -11.05
N VAL A 146 16.74 10.86 -11.95
CA VAL A 146 18.01 11.60 -11.97
C VAL A 146 17.79 12.98 -12.63
N ARG A 147 18.27 14.06 -11.99
CA ARG A 147 18.13 15.44 -12.52
C ARG A 147 18.91 15.70 -13.81
N LYS A 148 19.94 14.90 -14.10
CA LYS A 148 20.76 14.99 -15.32
C LYS A 148 20.66 13.67 -16.07
N TRP A 149 20.53 13.77 -17.39
CA TRP A 149 20.57 12.58 -18.23
C TRP A 149 21.93 11.88 -18.11
N ILE A 150 21.86 10.57 -17.91
CA ILE A 150 22.99 9.64 -17.97
C ILE A 150 22.50 8.47 -18.81
N SER A 151 23.33 8.01 -19.75
CA SER A 151 23.00 6.81 -20.51
C SER A 151 22.85 5.63 -19.56
N ARG A 152 21.86 4.76 -19.80
CA ARG A 152 21.66 3.55 -19.00
C ARG A 152 22.87 2.62 -18.93
N PHE A 153 23.83 2.76 -19.85
CA PHE A 153 25.07 1.97 -19.84
C PHE A 153 26.16 2.57 -18.93
N GLU A 154 25.98 3.81 -18.48
CA GLU A 154 26.95 4.60 -17.73
C GLU A 154 26.48 4.96 -16.31
N VAL A 155 25.24 4.62 -15.94
CA VAL A 155 24.64 4.96 -14.63
C VAL A 155 25.27 4.23 -13.44
N TRP A 156 25.88 3.08 -13.64
CA TRP A 156 26.31 2.16 -12.56
C TRP A 156 27.17 2.79 -11.46
N PRO A 157 28.19 3.61 -11.76
CA PRO A 157 29.04 4.21 -10.73
C PRO A 157 28.31 5.21 -9.83
N TYR A 158 27.12 5.66 -10.22
CA TYR A 158 26.37 6.70 -9.52
C TYR A 158 25.22 6.14 -8.65
N LEU A 159 24.87 4.86 -8.78
CA LEU A 159 23.64 4.31 -8.17
C LEU A 159 23.65 4.30 -6.64
N GLU A 160 24.82 4.10 -6.01
CA GLU A 160 24.94 4.09 -4.55
C GLU A 160 24.69 5.49 -3.97
N THR A 161 25.44 6.51 -4.44
CA THR A 161 25.23 7.90 -4.03
C THR A 161 23.83 8.40 -4.39
N TYR A 162 23.31 8.02 -5.57
CA TYR A 162 21.95 8.35 -5.96
C TYR A 162 20.92 7.77 -4.99
N THR A 163 21.11 6.54 -4.52
CA THR A 163 20.24 5.92 -3.51
C THR A 163 20.19 6.75 -2.23
N GLU A 164 21.36 7.17 -1.72
CA GLU A 164 21.44 8.01 -0.51
C GLU A 164 20.75 9.37 -0.69
N ASP A 165 21.01 10.04 -1.82
CA ASP A 165 20.40 11.34 -2.14
C ASP A 165 18.88 11.24 -2.26
N VAL A 166 18.38 10.21 -2.96
CA VAL A 166 16.95 9.97 -3.13
C VAL A 166 16.29 9.58 -1.81
N ALA A 167 16.93 8.75 -0.97
CA ALA A 167 16.44 8.45 0.38
C ALA A 167 16.25 9.72 1.21
N HIS A 168 17.23 10.61 1.18
CA HIS A 168 17.13 11.88 1.89
C HIS A 168 16.00 12.76 1.38
N GLU A 169 15.85 12.93 0.06
CA GLU A 169 14.79 13.77 -0.52
C GLU A 169 13.40 13.16 -0.34
N LEU A 170 13.24 11.86 -0.59
CA LEU A 170 11.95 11.17 -0.42
C LEU A 170 11.50 11.18 1.03
N SER A 171 12.42 11.11 2.01
CA SER A 171 12.05 11.20 3.43
C SER A 171 11.44 12.55 3.83
N LYS A 172 11.69 13.62 3.07
CA LYS A 172 11.08 14.94 3.28
C LYS A 172 9.69 15.03 2.68
N GLU A 173 9.47 14.34 1.57
CA GLU A 173 8.20 14.33 0.84
C GLU A 173 7.22 13.28 1.36
N LEU A 174 7.72 12.16 1.89
CA LEU A 174 6.89 11.14 2.51
C LEU A 174 6.65 11.49 3.98
N GLN A 175 5.38 11.48 4.40
CA GLN A 175 5.00 11.61 5.81
C GLN A 175 5.20 10.27 6.56
N GLY A 176 6.37 9.64 6.40
CA GLY A 176 6.67 8.29 6.88
C GLY A 176 7.60 7.53 5.94
N LYS A 177 7.76 6.23 6.18
CA LYS A 177 8.51 5.34 5.29
C LYS A 177 7.64 4.90 4.09
N PRO A 178 8.26 4.48 2.97
CA PRO A 178 7.55 3.77 1.91
C PRO A 178 6.93 2.47 2.43
N ASP A 179 5.73 2.16 1.94
CA ASP A 179 5.08 0.86 2.16
C ASP A 179 5.42 -0.14 1.04
N LEU A 180 5.76 0.38 -0.15
CA LEU A 180 6.16 -0.39 -1.32
C LEU A 180 7.19 0.40 -2.14
N ILE A 181 8.25 -0.30 -2.57
CA ILE A 181 9.26 0.23 -3.49
C ILE A 181 9.24 -0.62 -4.76
N ILE A 182 9.22 0.03 -5.92
CA ILE A 182 9.18 -0.62 -7.23
C ILE A 182 10.39 -0.17 -8.04
N GLY A 183 11.33 -1.10 -8.26
CA GLY A 183 12.40 -0.91 -9.24
C GLY A 183 11.88 -1.02 -10.67
N ASN A 184 12.35 -0.15 -11.56
CA ASN A 184 12.14 -0.29 -13.00
C ASN A 184 13.49 -0.39 -13.69
N TYR A 185 13.62 -1.43 -14.52
CA TYR A 185 14.86 -1.79 -15.19
C TYR A 185 15.99 -2.12 -14.21
N SER A 186 17.12 -2.57 -14.73
CA SER A 186 18.23 -3.07 -13.92
C SER A 186 18.81 -2.03 -12.95
N ASP A 187 18.85 -0.76 -13.32
CA ASP A 187 19.33 0.31 -12.45
C ASP A 187 18.32 0.67 -11.35
N GLY A 188 17.02 0.75 -11.69
CA GLY A 188 15.96 0.97 -10.72
C GLY A 188 15.81 -0.19 -9.74
N ASP A 189 15.96 -1.44 -10.19
CA ASP A 189 15.94 -2.64 -9.35
C ASP A 189 17.09 -2.64 -8.33
N ILE A 190 18.29 -2.22 -8.75
CA ILE A 190 19.44 -2.09 -7.83
C ILE A 190 19.17 -1.00 -6.80
N VAL A 191 18.72 0.19 -7.22
CA VAL A 191 18.42 1.30 -6.29
C VAL A 191 17.32 0.89 -5.31
N ALA A 192 16.26 0.22 -5.78
CA ALA A 192 15.21 -0.30 -4.92
C ALA A 192 15.75 -1.30 -3.89
N SER A 193 16.62 -2.23 -4.31
CA SER A 193 17.24 -3.22 -3.42
C SER A 193 18.16 -2.58 -2.37
N LEU A 194 18.84 -1.49 -2.70
CA LEU A 194 19.68 -0.73 -1.77
C LEU A 194 18.85 0.07 -0.76
N PHE A 195 17.63 0.46 -1.12
CA PHE A 195 16.70 1.20 -0.26
C PHE A 195 16.08 0.35 0.86
N GLU A 196 16.01 -0.96 0.66
CA GLU A 196 15.42 -1.91 1.61
C GLU A 196 16.37 -2.34 2.73
N ASN A 197 17.66 -1.99 2.64
CA ASN A 197 18.71 -2.30 3.63
C ASN A 197 18.99 -1.09 4.55
#